data_AF-A0A967VZG9-F1
#
_entry.id   AF-A0A967VZG9-F1
#
_cell.length_a   1.000
_cell.length_b   1.000
_cell.length_c   1.000
_cell.angle_alpha   90.00
_cell.angle_beta   90.00
_cell.angle_gamma   90.00
#
_symmetry.space_group_name_H-M   'P 1'
#
loop_
_entity.id
_entity.type
_entity.pdbx_description
1 polymer ?
#
loop_
_entity_poly.entity_id
_entity_poly.type
_entity_poly.pdbx_seq_one_letter_code
_entity_poly.pdbx_strand_id
1 'polypeptide(L)' 'MQLLAPEGCPRFAGRVIRNINLSAGSPVWMTEKLRRAGLRPIHPVVDVTNYVMLELGQPLHAYDLGLVKGPIRPRMAEKG' A
#
# COMPACT_ATOMS: atom_id res chain seq x y z
N MET A 1 -3.14 -16.35 3.96
CA MET A 1 -1.84 -15.78 3.54
C MET A 1 -0.76 -16.73 4.03
N GLN A 2 0.21 -17.09 3.19
CA GLN A 2 1.26 -18.05 3.56
C GLN A 2 2.61 -17.40 3.35
N LEU A 3 3.39 -17.29 4.43
CA LEU A 3 4.76 -16.78 4.41
C LEU A 3 5.70 -17.93 4.05
N LEU A 4 6.35 -17.83 2.87
CA LEU A 4 7.27 -18.86 2.38
C LEU A 4 8.75 -18.51 2.57
N ALA A 5 9.05 -17.26 2.92
CA ALA A 5 10.40 -16.77 3.17
C ALA A 5 10.44 -15.87 4.43
N PRO A 6 10.26 -16.46 5.64
CA PRO A 6 10.20 -15.69 6.89
C PRO A 6 11.50 -14.93 7.21
N GLU A 7 12.65 -15.43 6.77
CA GLU A 7 13.96 -14.75 6.89
C GLU A 7 13.96 -13.39 6.17
N GLY A 8 13.34 -13.30 4.99
CA GLY A 8 13.26 -12.06 4.20
C GLY A 8 12.02 -11.21 4.48
N CYS A 9 11.00 -11.78 5.13
CA CYS A 9 9.78 -11.10 5.51
C CYS A 9 9.20 -11.75 6.78
N PRO A 10 9.68 -11.38 7.97
CA PRO A 10 9.27 -12.05 9.22
C PRO A 10 7.80 -11.77 9.56
N ARG A 11 7.25 -10.67 9.05
CA ARG A 11 5.84 -10.31 9.21
C ARG A 11 5.32 -9.72 7.91
N PHE A 12 4.23 -10.30 7.42
CA PHE A 12 3.45 -9.75 6.33
C PHE A 12 2.01 -9.58 6.83
N ALA A 13 1.39 -8.45 6.53
CA ALA A 13 0.00 -8.17 6.87
C ALA A 13 -0.73 -7.65 5.64
N GLY A 14 -1.99 -8.06 5.49
CA GLY A 14 -2.84 -7.63 4.39
C GLY A 14 -4.27 -7.45 4.88
N ARG A 15 -4.99 -6.51 4.27
CA ARG A 15 -6.40 -6.26 4.54
C ARG A 15 -7.14 -6.04 3.24
N VAL A 16 -8.29 -6.70 3.09
CA VAL A 16 -9.20 -6.44 1.97
C VAL A 16 -10.13 -5.30 2.36
N ILE A 17 -10.20 -4.29 1.50
CA ILE A 17 -11.18 -3.19 1.57
C ILE A 17 -11.95 -3.22 0.27
N ARG A 18 -13.28 -3.36 0.34
CA ARG A 18 -14.17 -3.46 -0.82
C ARG A 18 -14.94 -2.16 -1.00
N ASN A 19 -15.45 -1.96 -2.22
CA ASN A 19 -16.35 -0.85 -2.56
C ASN A 19 -15.73 0.53 -2.29
N ILE A 20 -14.43 0.69 -2.56
CA ILE A 20 -13.75 1.98 -2.46
C ILE A 20 -14.12 2.86 -3.66
N ASN A 21 -14.41 4.13 -3.41
CA ASN A 21 -14.60 5.11 -4.48
C ASN A 21 -13.24 5.66 -4.94
N LEU A 22 -12.74 5.17 -6.07
CA LEU A 22 -11.48 5.62 -6.66
C LEU A 22 -11.57 7.04 -7.26
N SER A 23 -12.77 7.54 -7.53
CA SER A 23 -12.99 8.91 -8.03
C SER A 23 -12.96 9.98 -6.93
N ALA A 24 -12.88 9.57 -5.65
CA ALA A 24 -12.79 10.52 -4.55
C ALA A 24 -11.46 11.26 -4.58
N GLY A 25 -11.49 12.57 -4.31
CA GLY A 25 -10.29 13.36 -4.08
C GLY A 25 -9.74 13.15 -2.67
N SER A 26 -8.42 13.25 -2.53
CA SER A 26 -7.77 13.29 -1.22
C SER A 26 -8.15 14.56 -0.45
N PRO A 27 -8.46 14.48 0.86
CA PRO A 27 -8.80 15.64 1.66
C PRO A 27 -7.67 16.69 1.69
N VAL A 28 -8.01 17.98 1.72
CA VAL A 28 -7.06 19.11 1.65
C VAL A 28 -5.96 19.04 2.71
N TRP A 29 -6.30 18.62 3.94
CA TRP A 29 -5.31 18.51 5.00
C TRP A 29 -4.26 17.43 4.72
N MET A 30 -4.64 16.35 4.03
CA MET A 30 -3.73 15.26 3.68
C MET A 30 -2.85 15.67 2.52
N THR A 31 -3.43 16.27 1.48
CA THR A 31 -2.69 16.73 0.31
C THR A 31 -1.63 17.77 0.68
N GLU A 32 -1.96 18.70 1.59
CA GLU A 32 -1.01 19.72 2.03
C GLU A 32 0.12 19.14 2.89
N LYS A 33 -0.17 18.16 3.74
CA LYS A 33 0.87 17.44 4.50
C LYS A 33 1.83 16.69 3.56
N LEU A 34 1.30 16.01 2.54
CA LEU A 34 2.12 15.35 1.51
C LEU A 34 2.99 16.37 0.76
N ARG A 35 2.40 17.49 0.33
CA ARG A 35 3.12 18.55 -0.42
C ARG A 35 4.26 19.15 0.38
N ARG A 36 4.05 19.43 1.67
CA ARG A 36 5.10 19.96 2.57
C ARG A 36 6.24 18.98 2.81
N ALA A 37 5.98 17.68 2.68
CA ALA A 37 6.99 16.63 2.71
C ALA A 37 7.63 16.36 1.34
N GLY A 38 7.36 17.19 0.32
CA GLY A 38 7.93 17.05 -1.02
C GLY A 38 7.24 16.01 -1.90
N LEU A 39 6.10 15.45 -1.48
CA LEU A 39 5.32 14.51 -2.28
C LEU A 39 4.16 15.20 -2.98
N ARG A 40 3.98 14.92 -4.27
CA ARG A 40 2.81 15.34 -5.03
C ARG A 40 1.65 14.35 -4.75
N PRO A 41 0.47 14.83 -4.32
CA PRO A 41 -0.74 13.99 -4.25
C PRO A 41 -1.13 13.50 -5.66
N ILE A 42 -1.51 12.23 -5.80
CA ILE A 42 -1.84 11.64 -7.11
C ILE A 42 -3.16 10.88 -7.14
N HIS A 43 -3.46 10.11 -6.10
CA HIS A 43 -4.63 9.22 -6.07
C HIS A 43 -4.95 8.87 -4.62
N PRO A 44 -6.21 8.87 -4.18
CA PRO A 44 -6.59 8.74 -2.77
C PRO A 44 -5.97 7.54 -2.06
N VAL A 45 -5.88 6.39 -2.75
CA VAL A 45 -5.25 5.19 -2.18
C VAL A 45 -3.74 5.36 -1.99
N VAL A 46 -3.05 5.96 -2.96
CA VAL A 46 -1.59 6.17 -2.89
C VAL A 46 -1.26 7.27 -1.88
N ASP A 47 -2.08 8.32 -1.84
CA ASP A 47 -1.94 9.43 -0.91
C ASP A 47 -2.07 8.96 0.53
N VAL A 48 -3.02 8.06 0.83
CA VAL A 48 -3.14 7.44 2.16
C VAL A 48 -1.91 6.60 2.50
N THR A 49 -1.41 5.76 1.57
CA THR A 49 -0.21 4.95 1.85
C THR A 49 1.03 5.81 2.08
N ASN A 50 1.19 6.90 1.33
CA ASN A 50 2.28 7.86 1.51
C ASN A 50 2.13 8.65 2.80
N TYR A 51 0.89 9.00 3.16
CA TYR A 51 0.60 9.70 4.40
C TYR A 51 1.03 8.86 5.61
N VAL A 52 0.66 7.58 5.66
CA VAL A 52 1.08 6.65 6.72
C VAL A 52 2.59 6.45 6.75
N MET A 53 3.22 6.35 5.57
CA MET A 53 4.68 6.24 5.47
C MET A 53 5.37 7.45 6.08
N LEU A 54 4.89 8.67 5.83
CA LEU A 54 5.47 9.90 6.38
C LEU A 54 5.16 10.10 7.86
N GLU A 55 3.95 9.75 8.29
CA GLU A 55 3.51 9.98 9.68
C GLU A 55 4.09 8.95 10.66
N LEU A 56 4.17 7.68 10.25
CA LEU A 56 4.56 6.57 11.13
C LEU A 56 5.87 5.88 10.70
N GLY A 57 6.49 6.29 9.60
CA GLY A 57 7.67 5.62 9.05
C GLY A 57 7.39 4.24 8.46
N GLN A 58 6.11 3.85 8.32
CA GLN A 58 5.72 2.52 7.84
C GLN A 58 5.30 2.57 6.36
N PRO A 59 6.13 2.08 5.43
CA PRO A 59 5.72 1.96 4.04
C PRO A 59 4.60 0.94 3.89
N LEU A 60 3.63 1.27 3.03
CA LEU A 60 2.49 0.43 2.69
C LEU A 60 2.33 0.35 1.18
N HIS A 61 1.56 -0.64 0.73
CA HIS A 61 1.21 -0.79 -0.68
C HIS A 61 -0.24 -1.26 -0.82
N ALA A 62 -0.87 -0.91 -1.94
CA ALA A 62 -2.22 -1.34 -2.28
C ALA A 62 -2.19 -2.08 -3.63
N TYR A 63 -2.86 -3.22 -3.68
CA TYR A 63 -3.02 -4.03 -4.89
C TYR A 63 -4.50 -4.01 -5.32
N ASP A 64 -4.75 -4.04 -6.62
CA ASP A 64 -6.11 -4.28 -7.13
C ASP A 64 -6.49 -5.74 -6.88
N LEU A 65 -7.48 -5.94 -6.00
CA LEU A 65 -7.98 -7.25 -5.63
C LEU A 65 -8.50 -8.04 -6.83
N GLY A 66 -9.04 -7.38 -7.86
CA GLY A 66 -9.55 -8.02 -9.08
C GLY A 66 -8.45 -8.64 -9.94
N LEU A 67 -7.20 -8.18 -9.80
CA LEU A 67 -6.04 -8.70 -10.52
C LEU A 67 -5.27 -9.76 -9.72
N VAL A 68 -5.52 -9.89 -8.42
CA VAL A 68 -4.86 -10.88 -7.58
C VAL A 68 -5.42 -12.27 -7.86
N LYS A 69 -4.57 -13.16 -8.35
CA LYS A 69 -4.93 -14.56 -8.61
C LYS A 69 -4.39 -15.47 -7.51
N GLY A 70 -5.29 -16.15 -6.81
CA GLY A 70 -4.95 -17.10 -5.76
C GLY A 70 -4.40 -16.44 -4.48
N PRO A 71 -3.77 -17.22 -3.59
CA PRO A 71 -3.29 -16.71 -2.32
C PRO A 71 -2.02 -15.86 -2.48
N ILE A 72 -1.95 -14.76 -1.73
CA ILE A 72 -0.73 -13.97 -1.61
C ILE A 72 0.32 -14.76 -0.81
N ARG A 73 1.49 -14.91 -1.42
CA ARG A 73 2.63 -15.69 -0.90
C ARG A 73 3.92 -14.90 -1.06
N PRO A 74 4.37 -14.16 -0.04
CA PRO A 74 5.72 -13.60 -0.03
C PRO A 74 6.73 -14.76 -0.11
N ARG A 75 7.55 -14.73 -1.17
CA ARG A 75 8.53 -15.76 -1.51
C ARG A 75 9.71 -15.13 -2.23
N MET A 76 10.82 -15.85 -2.31
CA MET A 76 11.92 -15.48 -3.21
C MET A 76 11.49 -15.62 -4.67
N ALA A 77 12.04 -14.79 -5.53
CA ALA A 77 11.92 -14.96 -6.97
C ALA A 77 12.63 -16.25 -7.41
N GLU A 78 12.12 -16.86 -8.48
CA GLU A 78 12.85 -17.95 -9.15
C GLU A 78 14.01 -17.35 -9.94
N LYS A 79 15.05 -18.14 -10.18
CA LYS A 79 16.13 -17.71 -11.07
C LYS A 79 15.56 -17.53 -12.47
N GLY A 80 15.78 -16.36 -13.05
CA GLY A 80 15.45 -16.05 -14.45
C GLY A 80 16.36 -16.77 -15.43
#